data_AF-A0A383EAE8-F1
#
_entry.id   AF-A0A383EAE8-F1
#
_cell.length_a   1.000
_cell.length_b   1.000
_cell.length_c   1.000
_cell.angle_alpha   90.00
_cell.angle_beta   90.00
_cell.angle_gamma   90.00
#
_symmetry.space_group_name_H-M   'P 1'
#
loop_
_entity.id
_entity.type
_entity.pdbx_description
1 polymer ?
#
loop_
_entity_poly.entity_id
_entity_poly.type
_entity_poly.pdbx_seq_one_letter_code
_entity_poly.pdbx_strand_id
1 'polypeptide(L)'
;GSLGGVIDVDQDTYITAENSAGANNNQLRFYTADSERMTINADGSLDIAGSSDQVGAANFQAGLTVAGAIDANSTANFQGAVSLQDDLIVDTNKFVVDQSAGFVGIGIAAPDTDLHIHKAAGDGHFKIDAPAGIAKISLKAKSDQHSQIRFADQDDSNVGQVSYNHATNAFAWKTNDTAKMYLDSSGNMGIGVAAPAAQLDVATTSKFGGNMDVNANADVSGSATVGSLNVT
;
A
#
# COMPACT_ATOMS: atom_id res chain seq x y z
N GLY A 1 63.19 29.02 -5.99
CA GLY A 1 62.46 27.92 -6.63
C GLY A 1 61.25 27.62 -5.78
N SER A 2 60.09 27.51 -6.40
CA SER A 2 58.92 26.96 -5.72
C SER A 2 59.21 25.46 -5.52
N LEU A 3 59.28 24.99 -4.27
CA LEU A 3 59.46 23.57 -3.96
C LEU A 3 58.18 22.86 -4.43
N GLY A 4 58.27 22.02 -5.46
CA GLY A 4 57.12 21.40 -6.14
C GLY A 4 56.31 20.39 -5.34
N GLY A 5 56.55 20.26 -4.03
CA GLY A 5 55.89 19.26 -3.19
C GLY A 5 56.54 19.03 -1.81
N VAL A 6 55.92 18.12 -1.07
CA VAL A 6 56.48 17.45 0.12
C VAL A 6 56.77 16.01 -0.27
N ILE A 7 57.97 15.52 0.02
CA ILE A 7 58.42 14.16 -0.30
C ILE A 7 59.13 13.56 0.93
N ASP A 8 58.96 12.27 1.15
CA ASP A 8 59.69 11.51 2.18
C ASP A 8 61.15 11.20 1.76
N VAL A 9 61.85 10.39 2.56
CA VAL A 9 63.29 10.16 2.41
C VAL A 9 63.59 9.13 1.31
N ASP A 10 62.77 8.09 1.23
CA ASP A 10 62.81 7.02 0.23
C ASP A 10 62.08 7.35 -1.07
N GLN A 11 61.41 8.49 -1.12
CA GLN A 11 60.82 9.12 -2.32
C GLN A 11 59.60 8.38 -2.89
N ASP A 12 58.92 7.56 -2.08
CA ASP A 12 57.73 6.83 -2.49
C ASP A 12 56.41 7.43 -1.95
N THR A 13 56.50 8.35 -0.99
CA THR A 13 55.35 9.06 -0.42
C THR A 13 55.53 10.56 -0.58
N TYR A 14 54.68 11.16 -1.41
CA TYR A 14 54.84 12.54 -1.81
C TYR A 14 53.55 13.23 -2.23
N ILE A 15 53.59 14.55 -2.29
CA ILE A 15 52.52 15.43 -2.75
C ILE A 15 53.03 16.24 -3.93
N THR A 16 52.30 16.27 -5.05
CA THR A 16 52.65 17.09 -6.24
C THR A 16 51.56 18.10 -6.56
N ALA A 17 51.95 19.31 -6.96
CA ALA A 17 51.04 20.35 -7.45
C ALA A 17 50.88 20.39 -8.99
N GLU A 18 51.65 19.57 -9.72
CA GLU A 18 51.66 19.55 -11.19
C GLU A 18 51.98 18.13 -11.71
N ASN A 19 51.46 17.78 -12.88
CA ASN A 19 51.74 16.49 -13.56
C ASN A 19 53.13 16.48 -14.22
N SER A 20 53.64 17.66 -14.58
CA SER A 20 54.93 17.86 -15.21
C SER A 20 55.40 19.29 -14.95
N ALA A 21 56.71 19.50 -14.91
CA ALA A 21 57.30 20.81 -14.62
C ALA A 21 56.73 21.93 -15.51
N GLY A 22 56.16 22.96 -14.89
CA GLY A 22 55.59 24.13 -15.56
C GLY A 22 54.14 23.94 -16.04
N ALA A 23 53.51 22.82 -15.71
CA ALA A 23 52.13 22.56 -16.10
C ALA A 23 51.17 23.24 -15.12
N ASN A 24 50.22 24.03 -15.65
CA ASN A 24 49.28 24.84 -14.86
C ASN A 24 47.97 24.12 -14.56
N ASN A 25 48.03 22.80 -14.32
CA ASN A 25 46.86 21.94 -14.12
C ASN A 25 46.09 22.22 -12.82
N ASN A 26 46.61 23.06 -11.92
CA ASN A 26 45.95 23.52 -10.69
C ASN A 26 45.38 22.40 -9.80
N GLN A 27 46.05 21.24 -9.75
CA GLN A 27 45.62 20.08 -8.96
C GLN A 27 46.59 19.82 -7.80
N LEU A 28 46.14 19.12 -6.76
CA LEU A 28 46.98 18.63 -5.68
C LEU A 28 46.81 17.11 -5.54
N ARG A 29 47.89 16.35 -5.68
CA ARG A 29 47.87 14.89 -5.69
C ARG A 29 48.67 14.35 -4.53
N PHE A 30 48.18 13.28 -3.90
CA PHE A 30 48.80 12.61 -2.78
C PHE A 30 49.14 11.18 -3.16
N TYR A 31 50.40 10.78 -2.92
CA TYR A 31 50.94 9.47 -3.23
C TYR A 31 51.44 8.79 -1.97
N THR A 32 51.26 7.48 -1.90
CA THR A 32 51.95 6.61 -0.93
C THR A 32 52.36 5.30 -1.61
N ALA A 33 53.59 4.86 -1.37
CA ALA A 33 54.18 3.71 -2.05
C ALA A 33 54.03 3.80 -3.59
N ASP A 34 54.39 4.95 -4.16
CA ASP A 34 54.32 5.30 -5.59
C ASP A 34 52.92 5.23 -6.24
N SER A 35 51.86 5.03 -5.45
CA SER A 35 50.48 4.98 -5.92
C SER A 35 49.74 6.25 -5.54
N GLU A 36 49.05 6.87 -6.50
CA GLU A 36 48.13 7.96 -6.21
C GLU A 36 46.99 7.45 -5.32
N ARG A 37 46.70 8.17 -4.24
CA ARG A 37 45.64 7.85 -3.28
C ARG A 37 44.50 8.84 -3.36
N MET A 38 44.82 10.11 -3.58
CA MET A 38 43.88 11.20 -3.53
C MET A 38 44.31 12.33 -4.47
N THR A 39 43.35 12.95 -5.15
CA THR A 39 43.57 14.15 -5.96
C THR A 39 42.49 15.19 -5.65
N ILE A 40 42.91 16.43 -5.42
CA ILE A 40 42.04 17.61 -5.49
C ILE A 40 42.22 18.19 -6.90
N ASN A 41 41.17 18.15 -7.69
CA ASN A 41 41.18 18.61 -9.08
C ASN A 41 41.08 20.14 -9.18
N ALA A 42 41.36 20.68 -10.37
CA ALA A 42 41.26 22.11 -10.65
C ALA A 42 39.86 22.69 -10.43
N ASP A 43 38.82 21.86 -10.52
CA ASP A 43 37.43 22.22 -10.27
C ASP A 43 37.03 22.08 -8.79
N GLY A 44 37.95 21.68 -7.91
CA GLY A 44 37.74 21.48 -6.49
C GLY A 44 37.11 20.14 -6.11
N SER A 45 36.84 19.25 -7.08
CA SER A 45 36.43 17.89 -6.78
C SER A 45 37.55 17.10 -6.11
N LEU A 46 37.17 16.16 -5.25
CA LEU A 46 38.07 15.30 -4.51
C LEU A 46 37.89 13.86 -4.98
N ASP A 47 38.94 13.30 -5.57
CA ASP A 47 39.00 11.90 -5.95
C ASP A 47 39.80 11.11 -4.91
N ILE A 48 39.33 9.91 -4.55
CA ILE A 48 40.01 8.96 -3.66
C ILE A 48 40.05 7.60 -4.37
N ALA A 49 41.24 7.05 -4.59
CA ALA A 49 41.44 5.81 -5.35
C ALA A 49 41.10 4.51 -4.55
N GLY A 50 40.32 4.63 -3.48
CA GLY A 50 40.01 3.55 -2.55
C GLY A 50 38.82 3.86 -1.63
N SER A 51 38.79 3.27 -0.43
CA SER A 51 37.74 3.54 0.57
C SER A 51 38.00 4.84 1.32
N SER A 52 36.95 5.64 1.48
CA SER A 52 36.94 6.77 2.42
C SER A 52 36.25 6.35 3.72
N ASP A 53 37.00 6.23 4.80
CA ASP A 53 36.45 6.07 6.16
C ASP A 53 36.30 7.44 6.83
N GLN A 54 35.10 7.77 7.29
CA GLN A 54 34.77 9.07 7.89
C GLN A 54 34.33 8.86 9.33
N VAL A 55 35.16 9.28 10.29
CA VAL A 55 34.81 9.22 11.71
C VAL A 55 33.96 10.44 12.06
N GLY A 56 32.64 10.30 11.95
CA GLY A 56 31.67 11.34 12.30
C GLY A 56 30.68 11.66 11.17
N ALA A 57 30.18 12.88 11.15
CA ALA A 57 29.20 13.32 10.16
C ALA A 57 29.88 13.84 8.89
N ALA A 58 29.49 13.30 7.73
CA ALA A 58 29.75 13.91 6.44
C ALA A 58 28.57 14.83 6.05
N ASN A 59 28.85 16.08 5.66
CA ASN A 59 27.83 17.04 5.24
C ASN A 59 28.01 17.40 3.75
N PHE A 60 27.04 17.02 2.93
CA PHE A 60 27.00 17.34 1.50
C PHE A 60 25.96 18.44 1.25
N GLN A 61 26.42 19.65 0.91
CA GLN A 61 25.56 20.85 0.85
C GLN A 61 24.71 20.95 -0.43
N ALA A 62 25.01 20.15 -1.45
CA ALA A 62 24.27 20.12 -2.72
C ALA A 62 23.51 18.80 -2.89
N GLY A 63 24.24 17.70 -3.07
CA GLY A 63 23.65 16.37 -3.24
C GLY A 63 24.71 15.29 -3.18
N LEU A 64 24.23 14.05 -3.09
CA LEU A 64 25.05 12.84 -3.13
C LEU A 64 24.53 11.96 -4.26
N THR A 65 25.42 11.57 -5.17
CA THR A 65 25.11 10.56 -6.20
C THR A 65 25.92 9.31 -5.88
N VAL A 66 25.26 8.16 -5.82
CA VAL A 66 25.90 6.85 -5.59
C VAL A 66 25.51 5.93 -6.73
N ALA A 67 26.49 5.49 -7.52
CA ALA A 67 26.25 4.59 -8.65
C ALA A 67 26.01 3.14 -8.22
N GLY A 68 26.49 2.77 -7.02
CA GLY A 68 26.29 1.45 -6.41
C GLY A 68 25.19 1.45 -5.34
N ALA A 69 25.17 0.38 -4.55
CA ALA A 69 24.29 0.28 -3.40
C ALA A 69 24.69 1.26 -2.29
N ILE A 70 23.69 1.73 -1.56
CA ILE A 70 23.87 2.39 -0.27
C ILE A 70 23.59 1.33 0.80
N ASP A 71 24.57 1.06 1.66
CA ASP A 71 24.42 0.18 2.81
C ASP A 71 24.43 1.02 4.09
N ALA A 72 23.32 1.04 4.83
CA ALA A 72 23.13 1.80 6.04
C ALA A 72 22.90 0.85 7.22
N ASN A 73 23.97 0.52 7.96
CA ASN A 73 23.95 -0.43 9.09
C ASN A 73 23.13 -0.01 10.32
N SER A 74 22.48 1.15 10.29
CA SER A 74 21.64 1.66 11.37
C SER A 74 20.38 2.27 10.79
N THR A 75 20.24 3.60 10.76
CA THR A 75 19.07 4.30 10.23
C THR A 75 19.44 5.21 9.08
N ALA A 76 18.56 5.29 8.09
CA ALA A 76 18.58 6.33 7.05
C ALA A 76 17.39 7.27 7.29
N ASN A 77 17.64 8.58 7.36
CA ASN A 77 16.61 9.60 7.60
C ASN A 77 16.54 10.55 6.41
N PHE A 78 15.32 10.79 5.91
CA PHE A 78 15.04 11.69 4.79
C PHE A 78 14.02 12.74 5.26
N GLN A 79 14.38 14.02 5.23
CA GLN A 79 13.46 15.11 5.63
C GLN A 79 12.38 15.37 4.55
N GLY A 80 12.72 15.12 3.29
CA GLY A 80 11.83 15.31 2.14
C GLY A 80 11.19 14.01 1.66
N ALA A 81 10.49 14.10 0.52
CA ALA A 81 9.97 12.92 -0.16
C ALA A 81 11.11 12.02 -0.65
N VAL A 82 10.90 10.71 -0.56
CA VAL A 82 11.74 9.72 -1.23
C VAL A 82 11.12 9.44 -2.59
N SER A 83 11.82 9.80 -3.67
CA SER A 83 11.41 9.49 -5.04
C SER A 83 12.26 8.33 -5.54
N LEU A 84 11.60 7.27 -5.98
CA LEU A 84 12.24 6.07 -6.53
C LEU A 84 11.96 6.00 -8.03
N GLN A 85 13.01 5.73 -8.80
CA GLN A 85 12.88 5.55 -10.25
C GLN A 85 12.32 4.18 -10.62
N ASP A 86 12.38 3.24 -9.69
CA ASP A 86 11.91 1.86 -9.78
C ASP A 86 11.16 1.51 -8.48
N ASP A 87 10.78 0.25 -8.32
CA ASP A 87 10.01 -0.24 -7.19
C ASP A 87 10.71 -0.10 -5.83
N LEU A 88 9.92 0.09 -4.77
CA LEU A 88 10.38 -0.18 -3.41
C LEU A 88 10.08 -1.63 -3.06
N ILE A 89 11.12 -2.44 -2.88
CA ILE A 89 10.97 -3.85 -2.49
C ILE A 89 11.64 -4.07 -1.13
N VAL A 90 10.85 -4.48 -0.13
CA VAL A 90 11.36 -4.91 1.17
C VAL A 90 11.43 -6.45 1.19
N ASP A 91 12.65 -6.94 1.40
CA ASP A 91 13.05 -8.34 1.18
C ASP A 91 12.75 -8.78 -0.25
N THR A 92 11.83 -9.73 -0.45
CA THR A 92 11.42 -10.20 -1.78
C THR A 92 10.01 -9.74 -2.14
N ASN A 93 9.09 -9.79 -1.17
CA ASN A 93 7.67 -9.52 -1.41
C ASN A 93 6.92 -9.05 -0.16
N LYS A 94 7.63 -8.73 0.94
CA LYS A 94 6.95 -8.43 2.21
C LYS A 94 6.20 -7.11 2.15
N PHE A 95 6.84 -6.11 1.55
CA PHE A 95 6.24 -4.82 1.21
C PHE A 95 6.79 -4.40 -0.15
N VAL A 96 5.89 -4.19 -1.11
CA VAL A 96 6.23 -3.76 -2.46
C VAL A 96 5.43 -2.51 -2.78
N VAL A 97 6.11 -1.47 -3.27
CA VAL A 97 5.48 -0.37 -4.00
C VAL A 97 5.90 -0.54 -5.45
N ASP A 98 4.98 -1.04 -6.26
CA ASP A 98 5.17 -1.21 -7.71
C ASP A 98 4.93 0.15 -8.36
N GLN A 99 6.02 0.83 -8.72
CA GLN A 99 5.95 2.17 -9.28
C GLN A 99 5.40 2.13 -10.71
N SER A 100 5.67 1.05 -11.44
CA SER A 100 5.25 0.90 -12.83
C SER A 100 3.74 0.70 -12.97
N ALA A 101 3.13 -0.06 -12.03
CA ALA A 101 1.70 -0.34 -12.00
C ALA A 101 0.91 0.63 -11.11
N GLY A 102 1.56 1.28 -10.15
CA GLY A 102 0.93 2.20 -9.20
C GLY A 102 0.24 1.50 -8.02
N PHE A 103 0.73 0.32 -7.63
CA PHE A 103 0.09 -0.54 -6.64
C PHE A 103 0.99 -0.80 -5.42
N VAL A 104 0.35 -1.17 -4.30
CA VAL A 104 1.05 -1.59 -3.08
C VAL A 104 0.73 -3.05 -2.76
N GLY A 105 1.76 -3.87 -2.62
CA GLY A 105 1.66 -5.27 -2.23
C GLY A 105 2.16 -5.52 -0.80
N ILE A 106 1.44 -6.35 -0.04
CA ILE A 106 1.89 -6.92 1.24
C ILE A 106 1.90 -8.44 1.11
N GLY A 107 3.08 -9.05 1.15
CA GLY A 107 3.23 -10.51 0.98
C GLY A 107 3.08 -11.00 -0.47
N ILE A 108 3.18 -10.11 -1.46
CA ILE A 108 3.10 -10.40 -2.90
C ILE A 108 4.04 -9.49 -3.68
N ALA A 109 4.73 -10.07 -4.67
CA ALA A 109 5.73 -9.36 -5.48
C ALA A 109 5.11 -8.55 -6.62
N ALA A 110 4.01 -9.05 -7.21
CA ALA A 110 3.28 -8.42 -8.30
C ALA A 110 1.82 -8.19 -7.84
N PRO A 111 1.53 -7.10 -7.13
CA PRO A 111 0.15 -6.73 -6.80
C PRO A 111 -0.65 -6.43 -8.08
N ASP A 112 -1.95 -6.74 -8.06
CA ASP A 112 -2.87 -6.56 -9.20
C ASP A 112 -4.05 -5.62 -8.88
N THR A 113 -4.02 -4.97 -7.72
CA THR A 113 -4.96 -3.94 -7.28
C THR A 113 -4.24 -2.93 -6.40
N ASP A 114 -4.81 -1.72 -6.25
CA ASP A 114 -4.25 -0.60 -5.48
C ASP A 114 -3.57 -0.99 -4.15
N LEU A 115 -4.21 -1.85 -3.36
CA LEU A 115 -3.63 -2.50 -2.20
C LEU A 115 -3.95 -4.00 -2.22
N HIS A 116 -2.94 -4.83 -2.49
CA HIS A 116 -3.06 -6.28 -2.45
C HIS A 116 -2.39 -6.85 -1.18
N ILE A 117 -3.20 -7.26 -0.20
CA ILE A 117 -2.72 -8.01 0.97
C ILE A 117 -2.87 -9.50 0.68
N HIS A 118 -1.74 -10.19 0.56
CA HIS A 118 -1.70 -11.59 0.17
C HIS A 118 -0.96 -12.43 1.21
N LYS A 119 -1.51 -13.60 1.51
CA LYS A 119 -0.85 -14.62 2.32
C LYS A 119 -0.87 -15.95 1.57
N ALA A 120 0.31 -16.46 1.23
CA ALA A 120 0.45 -17.70 0.46
C ALA A 120 -0.12 -18.96 1.16
N ALA A 121 -0.24 -18.94 2.49
CA ALA A 121 -0.80 -20.05 3.28
C ALA A 121 -1.33 -19.53 4.63
N GLY A 122 -2.48 -20.06 5.06
CA GLY A 122 -3.22 -19.56 6.23
C GLY A 122 -4.15 -18.41 5.87
N ASP A 123 -4.63 -17.70 6.88
CA ASP A 123 -5.64 -16.64 6.70
C ASP A 123 -5.00 -15.29 6.34
N GLY A 124 -5.53 -14.64 5.31
CA GLY A 124 -5.26 -13.23 5.01
C GLY A 124 -6.14 -12.33 5.87
N HIS A 125 -5.57 -11.28 6.47
CA HIS A 125 -6.31 -10.39 7.36
C HIS A 125 -6.03 -8.92 7.07
N PHE A 126 -7.09 -8.12 7.17
CA PHE A 126 -7.02 -6.67 7.40
C PHE A 126 -7.60 -6.37 8.77
N LYS A 127 -6.75 -5.99 9.74
CA LYS A 127 -7.17 -5.70 11.11
C LYS A 127 -7.12 -4.18 11.36
N ILE A 128 -8.22 -3.63 11.89
CA ILE A 128 -8.25 -2.29 12.47
C ILE A 128 -8.49 -2.43 13.97
N ASP A 129 -7.58 -1.89 14.78
CA ASP A 129 -7.65 -1.94 16.25
C ASP A 129 -7.71 -0.53 16.82
N ALA A 130 -8.66 -0.27 17.72
CA ALA A 130 -8.91 1.04 18.30
C ALA A 130 -9.30 0.89 19.79
N PRO A 131 -8.36 0.54 20.68
CA PRO A 131 -8.65 0.09 22.05
C PRO A 131 -9.33 1.12 22.95
N ALA A 132 -9.33 2.40 22.57
CA ALA A 132 -10.00 3.48 23.27
C ALA A 132 -10.89 4.33 22.34
N GLY A 133 -11.30 3.80 21.18
CA GLY A 133 -12.02 4.55 20.14
C GLY A 133 -12.91 3.68 19.25
N ILE A 134 -13.16 4.17 18.02
CA ILE A 134 -14.01 3.48 17.03
C ILE A 134 -13.16 3.14 15.80
N ALA A 135 -12.99 1.86 15.50
CA ALA A 135 -12.43 1.38 14.25
C ALA A 135 -13.47 1.51 13.12
N LYS A 136 -13.09 2.07 11.96
CA LYS A 136 -14.01 2.31 10.84
C LYS A 136 -13.38 1.95 9.50
N ILE A 137 -14.22 1.48 8.57
CA ILE A 137 -13.94 1.42 7.15
C ILE A 137 -14.87 2.43 6.46
N SER A 138 -14.31 3.33 5.65
CA SER A 138 -15.07 4.34 4.91
C SER A 138 -14.96 4.07 3.41
N LEU A 139 -16.10 3.83 2.76
CA LEU A 139 -16.17 3.59 1.32
C LEU A 139 -16.92 4.75 0.66
N LYS A 140 -16.19 5.60 -0.07
CA LYS A 140 -16.75 6.77 -0.76
C LYS A 140 -16.69 6.56 -2.26
N ALA A 141 -17.85 6.29 -2.85
CA ALA A 141 -18.02 6.29 -4.29
C ALA A 141 -18.61 7.64 -4.77
N LYS A 142 -18.63 7.84 -6.08
CA LYS A 142 -19.40 8.92 -6.71
C LYS A 142 -20.91 8.75 -6.40
N SER A 143 -21.68 9.83 -6.42
CA SER A 143 -23.10 9.85 -6.03
C SER A 143 -24.06 9.01 -6.88
N ASP A 144 -23.57 8.41 -7.97
CA ASP A 144 -24.31 7.53 -8.87
C ASP A 144 -23.69 6.12 -8.95
N GLN A 145 -22.70 5.82 -8.11
CA GLN A 145 -21.99 4.54 -8.08
C GLN A 145 -22.34 3.73 -6.83
N HIS A 146 -21.59 2.66 -6.59
CA HIS A 146 -21.79 1.77 -5.45
C HIS A 146 -20.62 1.82 -4.48
N SER A 147 -20.93 1.79 -3.18
CA SER A 147 -19.96 1.42 -2.13
C SER A 147 -20.17 -0.04 -1.78
N GLN A 148 -19.13 -0.89 -1.83
CA GLN A 148 -19.30 -2.34 -1.75
C GLN A 148 -18.23 -3.03 -0.89
N ILE A 149 -18.65 -4.10 -0.20
CA ILE A 149 -17.77 -5.15 0.31
C ILE A 149 -18.07 -6.40 -0.51
N ARG A 150 -17.06 -6.97 -1.16
CA ARG A 150 -17.20 -8.14 -2.04
C ARG A 150 -16.71 -9.40 -1.34
N PHE A 151 -17.45 -10.48 -1.55
CA PHE A 151 -17.13 -11.85 -1.17
C PHE A 151 -16.94 -12.61 -2.47
N ALA A 152 -15.68 -12.76 -2.87
CA ALA A 152 -15.25 -13.37 -4.11
C ALA A 152 -14.67 -14.77 -3.85
N ASP A 153 -14.56 -15.55 -4.91
CA ASP A 153 -13.67 -16.71 -4.97
C ASP A 153 -12.66 -16.55 -6.12
N GLN A 154 -11.89 -17.60 -6.41
CA GLN A 154 -10.85 -17.55 -7.46
C GLN A 154 -11.45 -17.39 -8.86
N ASP A 155 -12.69 -17.81 -9.07
CA ASP A 155 -13.35 -17.86 -10.38
C ASP A 155 -14.25 -16.64 -10.59
N ASP A 156 -14.79 -16.06 -9.51
CA ASP A 156 -15.69 -14.91 -9.55
C ASP A 156 -15.37 -13.84 -8.50
N SER A 157 -14.93 -12.68 -9.00
CA SER A 157 -14.58 -11.49 -8.23
C SER A 157 -15.76 -10.80 -7.49
N ASN A 158 -17.01 -11.17 -7.77
CA ASN A 158 -18.17 -10.44 -7.26
C ASN A 158 -19.43 -11.30 -6.96
N VAL A 159 -19.32 -12.62 -6.92
CA VAL A 159 -20.44 -13.57 -6.67
C VAL A 159 -21.27 -13.26 -5.41
N GLY A 160 -20.63 -12.77 -4.34
CA GLY A 160 -21.27 -12.31 -3.11
C GLY A 160 -20.93 -10.85 -2.80
N GLN A 161 -21.91 -10.04 -2.37
CA GLN A 161 -21.68 -8.62 -2.12
C GLN A 161 -22.59 -8.06 -1.02
N VAL A 162 -22.04 -7.15 -0.23
CA VAL A 162 -22.80 -6.14 0.52
C VAL A 162 -22.63 -4.83 -0.24
N SER A 163 -23.72 -4.23 -0.72
CA SER A 163 -23.67 -3.11 -1.65
C SER A 163 -24.65 -2.01 -1.27
N TYR A 164 -24.17 -0.77 -1.23
CA TYR A 164 -25.00 0.43 -1.19
C TYR A 164 -24.97 1.12 -2.55
N ASN A 165 -26.12 1.27 -3.18
CA ASN A 165 -26.28 1.98 -4.44
C ASN A 165 -26.65 3.45 -4.16
N HIS A 166 -25.78 4.39 -4.53
CA HIS A 166 -26.01 5.82 -4.31
C HIS A 166 -27.05 6.42 -5.28
N ALA A 167 -27.26 5.82 -6.45
CA ALA A 167 -28.27 6.29 -7.41
C ALA A 167 -29.71 6.06 -6.91
N THR A 168 -29.95 4.95 -6.21
CA THR A 168 -31.27 4.60 -5.68
C THR A 168 -31.37 4.70 -4.16
N ASN A 169 -30.28 5.08 -3.48
CA ASN A 169 -30.16 5.08 -2.02
C ASN A 169 -30.60 3.75 -1.38
N ALA A 170 -30.26 2.64 -2.01
CA ALA A 170 -30.70 1.31 -1.61
C ALA A 170 -29.54 0.41 -1.15
N PHE A 171 -29.81 -0.45 -0.19
CA PHE A 171 -28.89 -1.45 0.31
C PHE A 171 -29.26 -2.83 -0.24
N ALA A 172 -28.27 -3.60 -0.69
CA ALA A 172 -28.48 -4.95 -1.20
C ALA A 172 -27.45 -5.92 -0.63
N TRP A 173 -27.93 -7.12 -0.28
CA TRP A 173 -27.10 -8.28 0.02
C TRP A 173 -27.27 -9.28 -1.12
N LYS A 174 -26.16 -9.59 -1.78
CA LYS A 174 -26.12 -10.45 -2.96
C LYS A 174 -25.46 -11.78 -2.65
N THR A 175 -26.03 -12.84 -3.21
CA THR A 175 -25.38 -14.15 -3.37
C THR A 175 -25.71 -14.69 -4.74
N ASN A 176 -24.77 -15.42 -5.37
CA ASN A 176 -24.93 -15.93 -6.72
C ASN A 176 -25.41 -14.81 -7.67
N ASP A 177 -24.66 -13.70 -7.66
CA ASP A 177 -24.81 -12.52 -8.52
C ASP A 177 -26.11 -11.73 -8.43
N THR A 178 -27.03 -12.13 -7.55
CA THR A 178 -28.38 -11.57 -7.47
C THR A 178 -28.66 -11.07 -6.06
N ALA A 179 -29.39 -9.95 -5.95
CA ALA A 179 -29.83 -9.45 -4.66
C ALA A 179 -30.82 -10.45 -4.06
N LYS A 180 -30.51 -10.96 -2.86
CA LYS A 180 -31.40 -11.84 -2.09
C LYS A 180 -32.12 -11.08 -0.98
N MET A 181 -31.50 -10.05 -0.44
CA MET A 181 -32.13 -9.07 0.44
C MET A 181 -31.91 -7.67 -0.11
N TYR A 182 -32.94 -6.84 -0.03
CA TYR A 182 -32.95 -5.49 -0.58
C TYR A 182 -33.68 -4.54 0.35
N LEU A 183 -33.03 -3.45 0.76
CA LEU A 183 -33.63 -2.36 1.53
C LEU A 183 -33.67 -1.13 0.63
N ASP A 184 -34.87 -0.71 0.24
CA ASP A 184 -35.03 0.46 -0.62
C ASP A 184 -34.83 1.79 0.16
N SER A 185 -34.83 2.90 -0.57
CA SER A 185 -34.69 4.25 0.02
C SER A 185 -35.87 4.68 0.90
N SER A 186 -37.00 3.99 0.80
CA SER A 186 -38.21 4.23 1.59
C SER A 186 -38.21 3.41 2.89
N GLY A 187 -37.26 2.48 3.06
CA GLY A 187 -37.14 1.63 4.24
C GLY A 187 -37.90 0.30 4.14
N ASN A 188 -38.34 -0.10 2.95
CA ASN A 188 -38.98 -1.40 2.72
C ASN A 188 -37.94 -2.50 2.49
N MET A 189 -38.10 -3.63 3.18
CA MET A 189 -37.25 -4.81 3.06
C MET A 189 -37.89 -5.83 2.11
N GLY A 190 -37.20 -6.14 1.01
CA GLY A 190 -37.49 -7.26 0.13
C GLY A 190 -36.60 -8.47 0.42
N ILE A 191 -37.18 -9.65 0.58
CA ILE A 191 -36.46 -10.94 0.62
C ILE A 191 -36.83 -11.73 -0.64
N GLY A 192 -35.88 -11.82 -1.57
CA GLY A 192 -36.11 -12.32 -2.93
C GLY A 192 -36.95 -11.37 -3.81
N VAL A 193 -37.24 -10.16 -3.33
CA VAL A 193 -38.04 -9.14 -4.02
C VAL A 193 -37.17 -7.91 -4.30
N ALA A 194 -37.05 -7.51 -5.56
CA ALA A 194 -36.20 -6.37 -5.95
C ALA A 194 -36.88 -5.00 -5.79
N ALA A 195 -38.21 -4.97 -5.76
CA ALA A 195 -39.03 -3.77 -5.59
C ALA A 195 -40.15 -4.07 -4.58
N PRO A 196 -39.84 -4.07 -3.27
CA PRO A 196 -40.81 -4.43 -2.24
C PRO A 196 -42.00 -3.48 -2.24
N ALA A 197 -43.23 -4.03 -2.26
CA ALA A 197 -44.47 -3.25 -2.25
C ALA A 197 -45.01 -2.96 -0.84
N ALA A 198 -44.36 -3.50 0.19
CA ALA A 198 -44.70 -3.35 1.60
C ALA A 198 -43.41 -3.28 2.44
N GLN A 199 -43.52 -2.85 3.70
CA GLN A 199 -42.39 -2.71 4.61
C GLN A 199 -41.54 -3.99 4.75
N LEU A 200 -42.18 -5.15 4.66
CA LEU A 200 -41.54 -6.44 4.47
C LEU A 200 -42.27 -7.20 3.36
N ASP A 201 -41.56 -7.54 2.30
CA ASP A 201 -42.08 -8.27 1.13
C ASP A 201 -41.20 -9.49 0.85
N VAL A 202 -41.79 -10.69 0.92
CA VAL A 202 -41.06 -11.96 0.78
C VAL A 202 -41.61 -12.72 -0.41
N ALA A 203 -40.75 -12.96 -1.41
CA ALA A 203 -41.16 -13.56 -2.68
C ALA A 203 -41.65 -15.01 -2.57
N THR A 204 -41.28 -15.71 -1.49
CA THR A 204 -41.52 -17.15 -1.31
C THR A 204 -41.99 -17.45 0.12
N THR A 205 -42.22 -18.73 0.43
CA THR A 205 -42.73 -19.16 1.73
C THR A 205 -41.78 -18.84 2.88
N SER A 206 -42.33 -18.18 3.91
CA SER A 206 -41.69 -18.02 5.21
C SER A 206 -42.05 -19.18 6.14
N LYS A 207 -41.06 -19.75 6.83
CA LYS A 207 -41.26 -20.78 7.86
C LYS A 207 -40.98 -20.19 9.24
N PHE A 208 -41.97 -20.24 10.13
CA PHE A 208 -41.84 -19.84 11.52
C PHE A 208 -41.82 -21.09 12.41
N GLY A 209 -40.78 -21.24 13.24
CA GLY A 209 -40.62 -22.39 14.15
C GLY A 209 -41.35 -22.24 15.49
N GLY A 210 -41.91 -21.06 15.77
CA GLY A 210 -42.64 -20.74 17.00
C GLY A 210 -43.91 -19.94 16.70
N ASN A 211 -44.45 -19.28 17.71
CA ASN A 211 -45.63 -18.42 17.56
C ASN A 211 -45.29 -17.20 16.68
N MET A 212 -46.24 -16.81 15.84
CA MET A 212 -46.23 -15.54 15.12
C MET A 212 -47.27 -14.63 15.76
N ASP A 213 -46.82 -13.55 16.40
CA ASP A 213 -47.72 -12.55 16.97
C ASP A 213 -48.13 -11.55 15.89
N VAL A 214 -49.43 -11.33 15.74
CA VAL A 214 -50.00 -10.35 14.81
C VAL A 214 -50.80 -9.35 15.62
N ASN A 215 -50.27 -8.12 15.73
CA ASN A 215 -50.85 -7.07 16.57
C ASN A 215 -52.13 -6.43 15.98
N ALA A 216 -52.44 -6.73 14.72
CA ALA A 216 -53.61 -6.24 14.01
C ALA A 216 -54.29 -7.43 13.31
N ASN A 217 -54.68 -7.26 12.05
CA ASN A 217 -55.32 -8.32 11.27
C ASN A 217 -54.28 -9.14 10.50
N ALA A 218 -54.48 -10.46 10.46
CA ALA A 218 -53.84 -11.32 9.48
C ALA A 218 -54.80 -11.50 8.30
N ASP A 219 -54.39 -11.06 7.11
CA ASP A 219 -55.13 -11.33 5.87
C ASP A 219 -54.58 -12.61 5.22
N VAL A 220 -55.47 -13.54 4.86
CA VAL A 220 -55.13 -14.81 4.24
C VAL A 220 -55.97 -14.95 2.97
N SER A 221 -55.34 -14.66 1.83
CA SER A 221 -55.97 -14.76 0.51
C SER A 221 -56.16 -16.21 0.01
N GLY A 222 -55.52 -17.18 0.68
CA GLY A 222 -55.63 -18.62 0.42
C GLY A 222 -56.25 -19.39 1.58
N SER A 223 -55.80 -20.64 1.78
CA SER A 223 -56.26 -21.48 2.90
C SER A 223 -55.32 -21.36 4.11
N ALA A 224 -55.88 -21.17 5.31
CA ALA A 224 -55.17 -21.36 6.57
C ALA A 224 -55.36 -22.80 7.08
N THR A 225 -54.26 -23.51 7.39
CA THR A 225 -54.31 -24.78 8.12
C THR A 225 -53.80 -24.53 9.53
N VAL A 226 -54.64 -24.73 10.53
CA VAL A 226 -54.32 -24.52 11.94
C VAL A 226 -54.46 -25.82 12.70
N GLY A 227 -53.45 -26.18 13.50
CA GLY A 227 -53.51 -27.40 14.33
C GLY A 227 -54.50 -27.25 15.49
N SER A 228 -54.52 -26.09 16.14
CA SER A 228 -55.49 -25.72 17.18
C SER A 228 -55.72 -24.22 17.14
N LEU A 229 -56.97 -23.78 17.24
CA LEU A 229 -57.35 -22.38 17.26
C LEU A 229 -57.99 -22.06 18.60
N ASN A 230 -57.42 -21.12 19.34
CA ASN A 230 -57.99 -20.57 20.56
C ASN A 230 -58.36 -19.11 20.30
N VAL A 231 -59.64 -18.78 20.41
CA VAL A 231 -60.16 -17.42 20.25
C VAL A 231 -60.66 -16.97 21.62
N THR A 232 -60.04 -15.93 22.17
CA THR A 232 -60.38 -15.33 23.46
C THR A 232 -61.07 -14.00 23.29
#